data_AF-W6K4Q7-F1
#
_entry.id   AF-W6K4Q7-F1
#
_cell.length_a   1.000
_cell.length_b   1.000
_cell.length_c   1.000
_cell.angle_alpha   90.00
_cell.angle_beta   90.00
_cell.angle_gamma   90.00
#
_symmetry.space_group_name_H-M   'P 1'
#
loop_
_entity.id
_entity.type
_entity.pdbx_description
1 polymer ?
#
loop_
_entity_poly.entity_id
_entity_poly.type
_entity_poly.pdbx_seq_one_letter_code
_entity_poly.pdbx_strand_id
1 'polypeptide(L)'
;MRRATTWLIVLVIIAVLGGMYLVGSRTGPGTFTGTDSVARSAIESSGYRPWAHSVFKPASPDIESGLFAAQALVGGLILGYAVGSLRAGARRQRPSGPAVLSESIEPQP
;
A
#
# COMPACT_ATOMS: atom_id res chain seq x y z
N MET A 1 -3.41 2.31 22.62
CA MET A 1 -2.64 1.57 21.59
C MET A 1 -3.23 1.68 20.19
N ARG A 2 -4.46 1.17 19.90
CA ARG A 2 -5.03 1.20 18.52
C ARG A 2 -5.17 2.60 17.91
N ARG A 3 -5.65 3.58 18.70
CA ARG A 3 -5.76 4.98 18.26
C ARG A 3 -4.40 5.58 17.94
N ALA A 4 -3.39 5.32 18.77
CA ALA A 4 -2.02 5.79 18.53
C ALA A 4 -1.40 5.19 17.26
N THR A 5 -1.62 3.89 16.99
CA THR A 5 -1.18 3.27 15.73
C THR A 5 -1.88 3.85 14.51
N THR A 6 -3.19 4.12 14.59
CA THR A 6 -3.93 4.78 13.50
C THR A 6 -3.39 6.17 13.24
N TRP A 7 -3.17 6.98 14.29
CA TRP A 7 -2.55 8.29 14.16
C TRP A 7 -1.13 8.23 13.60
N LEU A 8 -0.34 7.21 13.97
CA LEU A 8 1.00 7.00 13.41
C LEU A 8 0.95 6.66 11.91
N ILE A 9 0.03 5.80 11.48
CA ILE A 9 -0.16 5.48 10.06
C ILE A 9 -0.60 6.73 9.28
N VAL A 10 -1.54 7.50 9.81
CA VAL A 10 -2.00 8.75 9.20
C VAL A 10 -0.85 9.75 9.09
N LEU A 11 -0.04 9.91 10.14
CA LEU A 11 1.13 10.78 10.16
C LEU A 11 2.16 10.35 9.08
N VAL A 12 2.44 9.05 8.95
CA VAL A 12 3.35 8.53 7.93
C VAL A 12 2.82 8.83 6.52
N ILE A 13 1.52 8.62 6.27
CA ILE A 13 0.89 8.93 4.98
C ILE A 13 1.03 10.43 4.67
N ILE A 14 0.70 11.30 5.64
CA ILE A 14 0.83 12.75 5.48
C ILE A 14 2.29 13.15 5.23
N ALA A 15 3.25 12.57 5.95
CA ALA A 15 4.67 12.86 5.79
C ALA A 15 5.16 12.45 4.38
N VAL A 16 4.75 11.29 3.88
CA VAL A 16 5.10 10.82 2.53
C VAL A 16 4.48 11.73 1.46
N LEU A 17 3.18 12.03 1.55
CA LEU A 17 2.50 12.89 0.58
C LEU A 17 3.02 14.34 0.61
N GLY A 18 3.24 14.87 1.82
CA GLY A 18 3.81 16.21 2.02
C GLY A 18 5.25 16.29 1.51
N GLY A 19 6.05 15.24 1.73
CA GLY A 19 7.41 15.13 1.18
C GLY A 19 7.40 15.11 -0.35
N MET A 20 6.54 14.31 -0.97
CA MET A 20 6.34 14.29 -2.43
C MET A 20 5.96 15.68 -2.96
N TYR A 21 4.99 16.35 -2.32
CA TYR A 21 4.57 17.70 -2.71
C TYR A 21 5.68 18.74 -2.58
N LEU A 22 6.44 18.71 -1.48
CA LEU A 22 7.52 19.65 -1.22
C LEU A 22 8.69 19.46 -2.20
N VAL A 23 9.01 18.22 -2.54
CA VAL A 23 10.02 17.91 -3.58
C VAL A 23 9.51 18.38 -4.94
N GLY A 24 8.27 18.02 -5.31
CA GLY A 24 7.69 18.34 -6.62
C GLY A 24 7.55 19.85 -6.86
N SER A 25 7.17 20.60 -5.82
CA SER A 25 7.06 22.07 -5.88
C SER A 25 8.40 22.78 -6.03
N ARG A 26 9.51 22.18 -5.60
CA ARG A 26 10.86 22.76 -5.75
C ARG A 26 11.51 22.44 -7.09
N THR A 27 11.14 21.33 -7.72
CA THR A 27 11.77 20.84 -8.94
C THR A 27 11.10 21.29 -10.24
N GLY A 28 9.96 22.00 -10.17
CA GLY A 28 9.23 22.48 -11.34
C GLY A 28 8.32 21.42 -11.99
N PRO A 29 7.40 21.84 -12.87
CA PRO A 29 6.44 20.93 -13.53
C PRO A 29 7.18 19.91 -14.42
N GLY A 30 6.92 18.61 -14.21
CA GLY A 30 7.45 17.52 -15.02
C GLY A 30 8.66 16.76 -14.45
N THR A 31 9.24 17.22 -13.34
CA THR A 31 10.45 16.59 -12.77
C THR A 31 10.19 15.28 -12.02
N PHE A 32 8.91 14.97 -11.75
CA PHE A 32 8.48 13.62 -11.39
C PHE A 32 8.26 12.76 -12.64
N THR A 33 9.32 12.60 -13.42
CA THR A 33 9.34 11.66 -14.53
C THR A 33 9.73 10.28 -14.00
N GLY A 34 9.10 9.21 -14.51
CA GLY A 34 9.38 7.86 -14.07
C GLY A 34 10.84 7.47 -14.28
N THR A 35 11.37 6.55 -13.47
CA THR A 35 12.74 6.02 -13.63
C THR A 35 13.02 5.49 -15.04
N ASP A 36 11.97 5.00 -15.73
CA ASP A 36 12.04 4.53 -17.11
C ASP A 36 12.45 5.63 -18.11
N SER A 37 11.99 6.87 -17.97
CA SER A 37 12.36 7.94 -18.91
C SER A 37 13.84 8.31 -18.82
N VAL A 38 14.42 8.21 -17.61
CA VAL A 38 15.86 8.41 -17.39
C VAL A 38 16.67 7.25 -17.97
N ALA A 39 16.21 6.01 -17.75
CA ALA A 39 16.86 4.83 -18.34
C ALA A 39 16.81 4.86 -19.87
N ARG A 40 15.68 5.25 -20.46
CA ARG A 40 15.50 5.35 -21.91
C ARG A 40 16.45 6.34 -22.57
N SER A 41 16.57 7.54 -22.00
CA SER A 41 17.48 8.57 -22.53
C SER A 41 18.95 8.16 -22.45
N ALA A 42 19.35 7.49 -21.37
CA ALA A 42 20.69 6.90 -21.26
C ALA A 42 20.94 5.83 -22.34
N ILE A 43 19.96 4.94 -22.58
CA ILE A 43 20.08 3.87 -23.57
C ILE A 43 20.11 4.42 -25.01
N GLU A 44 19.28 5.42 -25.35
CA GLU A 44 19.30 6.06 -26.67
C GLU A 44 20.65 6.73 -26.98
N SER A 45 21.30 7.35 -25.99
CA SER A 45 22.61 7.98 -26.16
C SER A 45 23.77 6.98 -26.36
N SER A 46 23.58 5.71 -25.98
CA SER A 46 24.61 4.67 -26.06
C SER A 46 24.69 3.95 -27.41
N GLY A 47 23.85 4.32 -28.38
CA GLY A 47 23.79 3.67 -29.70
C GLY A 47 23.23 2.25 -29.67
N TYR A 48 22.55 1.87 -28.59
CA TYR A 48 22.01 0.53 -28.37
C TYR A 48 20.91 0.18 -29.37
N ARG A 49 21.00 -1.02 -29.97
CA ARG A 49 19.92 -1.59 -30.78
C ARG A 49 19.06 -2.53 -29.92
N PRO A 50 17.75 -2.28 -29.81
CA PRO A 50 16.84 -3.16 -29.06
C PRO A 50 16.88 -4.58 -29.65
N TRP A 51 17.13 -5.57 -28.81
CA TRP A 51 17.12 -7.01 -29.17
C TRP A 51 15.74 -7.64 -29.02
N ALA A 52 14.79 -6.94 -28.40
CA ALA A 52 13.39 -7.32 -28.29
C ALA A 52 12.50 -6.12 -28.64
N HIS A 53 11.40 -6.38 -29.35
CA HIS A 53 10.38 -5.37 -29.61
C HIS A 53 9.19 -5.62 -28.69
N SER A 54 8.57 -4.55 -28.18
CA SER A 54 7.37 -4.69 -27.37
C SER A 54 6.22 -5.16 -28.25
N VAL A 55 5.69 -6.36 -27.96
CA VAL A 55 4.56 -6.96 -28.69
C VAL A 55 3.28 -6.14 -28.49
N PHE A 56 3.21 -5.39 -27.39
CA PHE A 56 2.18 -4.42 -27.09
C PHE A 56 2.83 -3.06 -26.79
N LYS A 57 2.46 -2.03 -27.56
CA LYS A 57 2.79 -0.63 -27.29
C LYS A 57 1.49 0.07 -26.92
N PRO A 58 1.29 0.51 -25.67
CA PRO A 58 0.10 1.30 -25.34
C PRO A 58 0.10 2.59 -26.17
N ALA A 59 -1.07 2.99 -26.65
CA ALA A 59 -1.23 4.15 -27.53
C ALA A 59 -0.89 5.50 -26.85
N SER A 60 -0.82 5.53 -25.51
CA SER A 60 -0.40 6.69 -24.71
C SER A 60 0.29 6.24 -23.41
N PRO A 61 1.31 6.99 -22.92
CA PRO A 61 1.91 6.84 -21.58
C PRO A 61 0.89 6.87 -20.43
N ASP A 62 -0.25 7.55 -20.62
CA ASP A 62 -1.29 7.67 -19.59
C ASP A 62 -1.98 6.33 -19.31
N ILE A 63 -2.13 5.50 -20.34
CA ILE A 63 -2.78 4.19 -20.24
C ILE A 63 -1.88 3.21 -19.50
N GLU A 64 -0.57 3.28 -19.73
CA GLU A 64 0.43 2.48 -19.02
C GLU A 64 0.40 2.78 -17.52
N SER A 65 0.45 4.06 -17.17
CA SER A 65 0.34 4.55 -15.80
C SER A 65 -0.99 4.15 -15.14
N GLY A 66 -2.09 4.22 -15.90
CA GLY A 66 -3.42 3.80 -15.46
C GLY A 66 -3.52 2.30 -15.16
N LEU A 67 -2.85 1.45 -15.95
CA LEU A 67 -2.82 0.00 -15.71
C LEU A 67 -2.06 -0.34 -14.42
N PHE A 68 -0.92 0.33 -14.17
CA PHE A 68 -0.20 0.20 -12.89
C PHE A 68 -1.04 0.68 -11.71
N ALA A 69 -1.77 1.79 -11.85
CA ALA A 69 -2.68 2.28 -10.80
C ALA A 69 -3.81 1.28 -10.51
N ALA A 70 -4.39 0.66 -11.55
CA ALA A 70 -5.41 -0.37 -11.40
C ALA A 70 -4.86 -1.64 -10.70
N GLN A 71 -3.65 -2.08 -11.06
CA GLN A 71 -2.98 -3.19 -10.39
C GLN A 71 -2.69 -2.88 -8.93
N ALA A 72 -2.23 -1.67 -8.62
CA ALA A 72 -1.99 -1.22 -7.26
C ALA A 72 -3.28 -1.19 -6.43
N LEU A 73 -4.40 -0.74 -7.02
CA LEU A 73 -5.71 -0.75 -6.36
C LEU A 73 -6.14 -2.19 -5.99
N VAL A 74 -6.08 -3.11 -6.95
CA VAL A 74 -6.46 -4.51 -6.74
C VAL A 74 -5.55 -5.17 -5.69
N GLY A 75 -4.23 -4.98 -5.81
CA GLY A 75 -3.26 -5.48 -4.83
C GLY A 75 -3.49 -4.92 -3.42
N GLY A 76 -3.80 -3.63 -3.32
CA GLY A 76 -4.14 -2.96 -2.06
C GLY A 76 -5.39 -3.51 -1.40
N LEU A 77 -6.45 -3.79 -2.17
CA LEU A 77 -7.67 -4.41 -1.66
C LEU A 77 -7.43 -5.83 -1.13
N ILE A 78 -6.71 -6.66 -1.90
CA ILE A 78 -6.38 -8.04 -1.49
C ILE A 78 -5.54 -8.02 -0.21
N LEU A 79 -4.48 -7.20 -0.16
CA LEU A 79 -3.61 -7.08 1.01
C LEU A 79 -4.39 -6.56 2.22
N GLY A 80 -5.23 -5.56 2.03
CA GLY A 80 -6.08 -5.00 3.09
C GLY A 80 -7.03 -6.04 3.68
N TYR A 81 -7.67 -6.85 2.83
CA TYR A 81 -8.54 -7.95 3.26
C TYR A 81 -7.76 -9.05 4.00
N ALA A 82 -6.59 -9.45 3.50
CA ALA A 82 -5.74 -10.45 4.15
C ALA A 82 -5.30 -9.99 5.55
N VAL A 83 -4.80 -8.77 5.69
CA VAL A 83 -4.41 -8.21 6.99
C VAL A 83 -5.63 -8.07 7.92
N GLY A 84 -6.78 -7.67 7.38
CA GLY A 84 -8.03 -7.55 8.13
C GLY A 84 -8.52 -8.89 8.68
N SER A 85 -8.52 -9.94 7.87
CA SER A 85 -8.96 -11.29 8.24
C SER A 85 -8.06 -11.92 9.30
N LEU A 86 -6.72 -11.80 9.16
CA LEU A 86 -5.76 -12.26 10.16
C LEU A 86 -6.00 -11.58 11.53
N ARG A 87 -6.25 -10.27 11.53
CA ARG A 87 -6.52 -9.50 12.75
C ARG A 87 -7.88 -9.83 13.37
N ALA A 88 -8.87 -10.22 12.57
CA ALA A 88 -10.18 -10.65 13.04
C ALA A 88 -10.12 -12.05 13.69
N GLY A 89 -9.37 -12.98 13.09
CA GLY A 89 -9.13 -14.31 13.66
C GLY A 89 -8.45 -14.25 15.03
N ALA A 90 -7.42 -13.41 15.18
CA ALA A 90 -6.72 -13.21 16.45
C ALA A 90 -7.60 -12.62 17.57
N ARG A 91 -8.67 -11.87 17.23
CA ARG A 91 -9.62 -11.34 18.23
C ARG A 91 -10.61 -12.38 18.75
N ARG A 92 -10.97 -13.37 17.92
CA ARG A 92 -11.92 -14.43 18.30
C ARG A 92 -11.33 -15.45 19.30
N GLN A 93 -10.01 -15.50 19.41
CA GLN A 93 -9.30 -16.40 20.32
C GLN A 93 -9.09 -15.83 21.74
N ARG A 94 -9.62 -14.64 22.08
CA ARG A 94 -9.66 -14.21 23.49
C ARG A 94 -10.75 -15.01 24.19
N PRO A 95 -10.44 -15.97 25.08
CA PRO A 95 -11.44 -16.63 25.87
C PRO A 95 -12.04 -15.57 26.80
N SER A 96 -13.35 -15.39 26.76
CA SER A 96 -14.05 -14.68 27.82
C SER A 96 -13.82 -15.49 29.11
N GLY A 97 -12.98 -14.97 30.01
CA GLY A 97 -12.73 -15.56 31.33
C GLY A 97 -14.01 -15.65 32.19
N PRO A 98 -13.98 -16.47 33.23
CA PRO A 98 -14.95 -17.55 33.42
C PRO A 98 -16.25 -17.08 34.07
N ALA A 99 -17.38 -17.48 33.48
CA ALA A 99 -18.71 -17.44 34.09
C ALA A 99 -18.91 -18.53 35.17
N VAL A 100 -17.83 -19.09 35.75
CA VAL A 100 -17.86 -20.35 36.53
C VAL A 100 -17.71 -20.12 38.05
N LEU A 101 -17.66 -18.87 38.53
CA LEU A 101 -17.50 -18.61 39.98
C LEU A 101 -18.81 -18.30 40.73
N SER A 102 -19.96 -18.21 40.04
CA SER A 102 -21.25 -17.89 40.67
C SER A 102 -22.14 -19.11 40.98
N GLU A 103 -21.76 -20.32 40.55
CA GLU A 103 -22.61 -21.52 40.73
C GLU A 103 -22.20 -22.38 41.95
N SER A 104 -21.05 -22.08 42.58
CA SER A 104 -20.51 -22.86 43.71
C SER A 104 -20.74 -22.21 45.09
N ILE A 105 -21.65 -21.24 45.20
CA ILE A 105 -22.05 -20.61 46.47
C ILE A 105 -23.57 -20.67 46.59
N GLU A 106 -24.11 -21.87 46.79
CA GLU A 106 -25.47 -22.01 47.34
C GLU A 106 -25.39 -22.90 48.60
N PRO A 107 -25.76 -22.39 49.78
CA PRO A 107 -25.69 -23.16 51.01
C PRO A 107 -26.84 -24.17 51.03
N GLN A 108 -26.48 -25.46 51.17
CA GLN A 108 -27.45 -26.53 51.42
C GLN A 108 -27.99 -26.41 52.88
N PRO A 109 -29.30 -26.63 53.09
CA PRO A 109 -30.00 -26.36 54.35
C PRO A 109 -29.60 -27.27 55.52
#